data_AF-A0AB35Z109-F1
#
_entry.id   AF-A0AB35Z109-F1
#
_cell.length_a   1.000
_cell.length_b   1.000
_cell.length_c   1.000
_cell.angle_alpha   90.00
_cell.angle_beta   90.00
_cell.angle_gamma   90.00
#
_symmetry.space_group_name_H-M   'P 1'
#
loop_
_entity.id
_entity.type
_entity.pdbx_description
1 polymer ?
#
loop_
_entity_poly.entity_id
_entity_poly.type
_entity_poly.pdbx_seq_one_letter_code
_entity_poly.pdbx_strand_id
1 'polypeptide(L)'
;MKKITLLFACFIAFSGIMSAQNVQSIADLPNTTNNPIYSQGDPVTTTATVRFEKPMGAQDFNAFVPIERYNVTTTHGPSIISGQRGAMAVTPYTDRATFEAAYPGTLVNEDFAGGPGVGVIQACGPVVSSAGDGCFSAGELEDGFSITVSTAGNDVIYIGETALGNSSTLMGANTFADFTIVNFLPLGAHAVGMDLFVDAVSNAEVRVYDMGGALLDTFTVNNTPNTENFVGYTSDDAIGRIEIQAEADAGELFGNLAFGTDPLGGGGGSACQEENPNDGTFENGFNCSSASAFMTANDVTVAMNEDFVLTNITASIFANGGITNVAVNYYDDAAGLPGNLIGSVASATIDNQTVIGNNFGFDVNEVEMTVPAFTFAGQVASPTTYWIELSVTDGGATGSVFWVVTSSTMVGNPSAQFDAAWGIPDPLMDGVYIWEGECNPLGVSDNALAGFSYYPNPVTDVLSLKAASNIEAVSIYNLLGQEVLRTEVGATTSDINLSGITTGAYVMKVTVNGQTGTYKILKN
;
A
#
# COMPACT_ATOMS: atom_id res chain seq x y z
N MET A 1 5.63 24.32 -51.23
CA MET A 1 6.15 23.34 -50.26
C MET A 1 4.96 22.88 -49.41
N LYS A 2 4.81 21.57 -49.11
CA LYS A 2 3.81 20.91 -48.21
C LYS A 2 2.43 21.63 -48.08
N LYS A 3 1.31 21.34 -48.79
CA LYS A 3 0.69 20.07 -49.30
C LYS A 3 0.36 19.08 -48.15
N ILE A 4 -0.87 18.56 -47.94
CA ILE A 4 -2.06 18.30 -48.82
C ILE A 4 -3.44 18.42 -48.10
N THR A 5 -4.45 18.76 -48.90
CA THR A 5 -5.93 18.64 -48.84
C THR A 5 -6.61 17.71 -47.81
N LEU A 6 -7.71 18.18 -47.20
CA LEU A 6 -8.79 17.35 -46.63
C LEU A 6 -10.03 17.45 -47.55
N LEU A 7 -10.64 16.33 -47.94
CA LEU A 7 -11.68 16.30 -48.99
C LEU A 7 -13.04 15.83 -48.42
N PHE A 8 -14.08 16.66 -48.56
CA PHE A 8 -15.47 16.24 -48.42
C PHE A 8 -15.95 15.64 -49.76
N ALA A 9 -16.60 14.48 -49.73
CA ALA A 9 -17.30 13.93 -50.90
C ALA A 9 -18.53 13.12 -50.47
N CYS A 10 -19.68 13.41 -51.09
CA CYS A 10 -20.92 12.66 -50.97
C CYS A 10 -21.57 12.57 -52.36
N PHE A 11 -21.87 11.36 -52.83
CA PHE A 11 -22.98 10.93 -53.73
C PHE A 11 -22.72 9.48 -54.18
N ILE A 12 -23.52 8.47 -53.82
CA ILE A 12 -24.86 8.04 -54.31
C ILE A 12 -24.79 6.74 -55.18
N ALA A 13 -25.47 5.70 -54.66
CA ALA A 13 -26.14 4.55 -55.29
C ALA A 13 -25.58 3.84 -56.55
N PHE A 14 -25.44 2.50 -56.45
CA PHE A 14 -26.38 1.59 -57.13
C PHE A 14 -26.46 0.21 -56.46
N SER A 15 -27.47 -0.58 -56.83
CA SER A 15 -27.81 -1.91 -56.29
C SER A 15 -26.73 -2.98 -56.52
N GLY A 16 -26.53 -3.88 -55.55
CA GLY A 16 -25.78 -5.13 -55.78
C GLY A 16 -25.77 -6.07 -54.58
N ILE A 17 -26.37 -7.25 -54.72
CA ILE A 17 -26.10 -8.39 -53.83
C ILE A 17 -24.65 -8.82 -54.03
N MET A 18 -23.85 -8.91 -52.97
CA MET A 18 -22.72 -9.84 -52.95
C MET A 18 -22.25 -10.13 -51.52
N SER A 19 -22.21 -11.42 -51.17
CA SER A 19 -21.42 -11.93 -50.05
C SER A 19 -19.93 -11.82 -50.36
N ALA A 20 -19.10 -11.55 -49.36
CA ALA A 20 -17.66 -11.77 -49.42
C ALA A 20 -17.23 -12.69 -48.27
N GLN A 21 -17.01 -13.96 -48.58
CA GLN A 21 -16.11 -14.82 -47.80
C GLN A 21 -14.65 -14.54 -48.20
N ASN A 22 -13.71 -15.10 -47.42
CA ASN A 22 -12.24 -14.97 -47.48
C ASN A 22 -11.71 -13.72 -46.74
N VAL A 23 -10.56 -13.77 -46.06
CA VAL A 23 -9.32 -14.53 -46.37
C VAL A 23 -8.76 -15.32 -45.16
N GLN A 24 -7.84 -16.24 -45.47
CA GLN A 24 -7.26 -17.29 -44.62
C GLN A 24 -6.15 -16.83 -43.65
N SER A 25 -5.87 -17.73 -42.70
CA SER A 25 -4.65 -17.95 -41.89
C SER A 25 -3.33 -17.24 -42.28
N ILE A 26 -2.64 -16.73 -41.25
CA ILE A 26 -1.17 -16.71 -41.18
C ILE A 26 -0.68 -18.03 -40.55
N ALA A 27 0.47 -18.52 -41.02
CA ALA A 27 0.99 -19.87 -40.77
C ALA A 27 2.18 -19.91 -39.80
N ASP A 28 2.61 -21.13 -39.48
CA ASP A 28 3.70 -21.47 -38.57
C ASP A 28 5.03 -20.74 -38.83
N LEU A 29 5.72 -20.40 -37.73
CA LEU A 29 7.17 -20.36 -37.66
C LEU A 29 7.64 -21.26 -36.50
N PRO A 30 8.53 -22.24 -36.73
CA PRO A 30 9.06 -23.06 -35.65
C PRO A 30 10.23 -22.33 -34.96
N ASN A 31 10.17 -22.16 -33.65
CA ASN A 31 11.38 -22.05 -32.86
C ASN A 31 11.26 -22.81 -31.53
N THR A 32 12.33 -23.54 -31.22
CA THR A 32 12.44 -24.50 -30.14
C THR A 32 13.18 -23.90 -28.94
N THR A 33 12.60 -23.95 -27.75
CA THR A 33 13.32 -24.24 -26.48
C THR A 33 12.33 -24.47 -25.34
N ASN A 34 12.75 -25.21 -24.30
CA ASN A 34 11.84 -25.82 -23.32
C ASN A 34 11.41 -24.86 -22.20
N ASN A 35 10.11 -24.82 -21.88
CA ASN A 35 9.56 -25.37 -20.62
C ASN A 35 8.02 -25.52 -20.70
N PRO A 36 7.37 -26.44 -19.95
CA PRO A 36 5.91 -26.62 -19.93
C PRO A 36 5.25 -25.49 -19.12
N ILE A 37 3.95 -25.17 -19.25
CA ILE A 37 2.76 -26.05 -19.13
C ILE A 37 1.68 -25.65 -20.16
N TYR A 38 0.90 -26.62 -20.64
CA TYR A 38 -0.19 -26.43 -21.61
C TYR A 38 -1.58 -26.71 -21.01
N SER A 39 -2.56 -25.90 -21.44
CA SER A 39 -3.97 -26.22 -21.73
C SER A 39 -4.94 -26.73 -20.64
N GLN A 40 -6.03 -25.96 -20.45
CA GLN A 40 -7.39 -26.22 -20.99
C GLN A 40 -8.55 -26.20 -19.98
N GLY A 41 -9.49 -25.29 -20.25
CA GLY A 41 -10.89 -25.32 -19.85
C GLY A 41 -11.65 -24.43 -20.82
N ASP A 42 -12.37 -25.01 -21.80
CA ASP A 42 -12.81 -24.28 -22.99
C ASP A 42 -13.93 -23.26 -22.70
N PRO A 43 -13.80 -22.01 -23.20
CA PRO A 43 -14.83 -20.99 -23.14
C PRO A 43 -15.77 -20.97 -24.35
N VAL A 44 -17.01 -20.62 -24.04
CA VAL A 44 -18.28 -20.75 -24.76
C VAL A 44 -18.88 -19.27 -24.64
N THR A 45 -19.86 -18.73 -25.41
CA THR A 45 -20.26 -17.28 -25.31
C THR A 45 -21.77 -16.93 -25.34
N THR A 46 -22.31 -16.12 -24.43
CA THR A 46 -23.70 -15.59 -24.50
C THR A 46 -23.65 -14.12 -24.93
N THR A 47 -23.91 -13.82 -26.20
CA THR A 47 -23.99 -12.43 -26.66
C THR A 47 -25.44 -11.99 -26.81
N ALA A 48 -25.83 -10.94 -26.09
CA ALA A 48 -27.04 -10.19 -26.37
C ALA A 48 -26.68 -8.90 -27.14
N THR A 49 -27.03 -8.81 -28.42
CA THR A 49 -26.82 -7.56 -29.18
C THR A 49 -28.00 -6.61 -28.96
N VAL A 50 -27.81 -5.59 -28.11
CA VAL A 50 -28.76 -4.47 -28.01
C VAL A 50 -28.29 -3.36 -28.95
N ARG A 51 -29.18 -2.88 -29.82
CA ARG A 51 -28.94 -1.63 -30.57
C ARG A 51 -29.45 -0.44 -29.77
N PHE A 52 -28.56 0.51 -29.56
CA PHE A 52 -28.87 1.86 -29.08
C PHE A 52 -28.62 2.85 -30.23
N GLU A 53 -29.46 3.87 -30.35
CA GLU A 53 -29.18 5.03 -31.22
C GLU A 53 -28.84 6.25 -30.37
N LYS A 54 -27.80 7.00 -30.77
CA LYS A 54 -27.44 8.30 -30.17
C LYS A 54 -28.24 9.41 -30.84
N PRO A 55 -29.08 10.17 -30.11
CA PRO A 55 -29.71 11.37 -30.66
C PRO A 55 -28.66 12.41 -31.05
N MET A 56 -28.83 13.05 -32.21
CA MET A 56 -27.94 14.12 -32.67
C MET A 56 -27.87 15.27 -31.66
N GLY A 57 -26.69 15.46 -31.05
CA GLY A 57 -26.38 16.58 -30.16
C GLY A 57 -25.93 16.17 -28.74
N ALA A 58 -26.20 14.94 -28.30
CA ALA A 58 -25.89 14.50 -26.94
C ALA A 58 -24.37 14.48 -26.63
N GLN A 59 -23.99 15.02 -25.47
CA GLN A 59 -22.61 15.06 -24.97
C GLN A 59 -22.35 14.03 -23.85
N ASP A 60 -23.39 13.42 -23.28
CA ASP A 60 -23.32 12.48 -22.15
C ASP A 60 -24.04 11.15 -22.46
N PHE A 61 -23.92 10.18 -21.54
CA PHE A 61 -24.50 8.84 -21.67
C PHE A 61 -26.02 8.78 -21.45
N ASN A 62 -26.65 9.80 -20.87
CA ASN A 62 -28.07 9.78 -20.48
C ASN A 62 -29.05 9.87 -21.67
N ALA A 63 -28.53 10.01 -22.89
CA ALA A 63 -29.32 10.24 -24.09
C ALA A 63 -29.64 9.00 -24.95
N PHE A 64 -29.10 7.83 -24.62
CA PHE A 64 -29.28 6.61 -25.44
C PHE A 64 -30.59 5.87 -25.12
N VAL A 65 -31.22 5.27 -26.14
CA VAL A 65 -32.48 4.51 -26.00
C VAL A 65 -32.38 3.15 -26.73
N PRO A 66 -32.70 2.02 -26.09
CA PRO A 66 -32.63 0.68 -26.69
C PRO A 66 -33.88 0.34 -27.54
N ILE A 67 -33.69 -0.42 -28.63
CA ILE A 67 -34.76 -0.58 -29.65
C ILE A 67 -35.30 -2.04 -29.79
N GLU A 68 -34.50 -3.11 -29.69
CA GLU A 68 -34.96 -4.53 -29.72
C GLU A 68 -34.05 -5.49 -28.91
N ARG A 69 -34.53 -6.72 -28.60
CA ARG A 69 -33.78 -7.80 -27.89
C ARG A 69 -34.07 -9.20 -28.45
N TYR A 70 -33.05 -10.07 -28.50
CA TYR A 70 -33.14 -11.53 -28.73
C TYR A 70 -32.07 -12.27 -27.90
N ASN A 71 -32.31 -13.53 -27.53
CA ASN A 71 -31.45 -14.31 -26.62
C ASN A 71 -30.92 -15.62 -27.25
N VAL A 72 -29.61 -15.90 -27.14
CA VAL A 72 -28.96 -17.21 -27.39
C VAL A 72 -27.75 -17.35 -26.45
N THR A 73 -27.43 -18.56 -25.96
CA THR A 73 -26.54 -18.82 -24.80
C THR A 73 -25.29 -19.64 -25.12
N THR A 74 -24.11 -19.28 -24.56
CA THR A 74 -22.89 -20.11 -24.29
C THR A 74 -21.97 -19.41 -23.18
N THR A 75 -20.84 -19.93 -22.58
CA THR A 75 -20.18 -19.42 -21.29
C THR A 75 -18.60 -19.29 -21.22
N HIS A 76 -17.99 -18.14 -20.81
CA HIS A 76 -16.61 -17.63 -21.16
C HIS A 76 -15.32 -18.09 -20.37
N GLY A 77 -14.13 -17.45 -20.60
CA GLY A 77 -12.76 -17.82 -20.10
C GLY A 77 -11.65 -16.72 -20.17
N PRO A 78 -10.39 -16.98 -19.71
CA PRO A 78 -9.53 -16.00 -19.00
C PRO A 78 -8.67 -15.01 -19.83
N SER A 79 -8.29 -13.89 -19.17
CA SER A 79 -7.51 -12.74 -19.67
C SER A 79 -6.00 -13.04 -19.84
N ILE A 80 -5.27 -12.19 -20.59
CA ILE A 80 -3.80 -12.30 -20.77
C ILE A 80 -3.10 -10.97 -20.43
N ILE A 81 -2.08 -11.01 -19.56
CA ILE A 81 -1.25 -9.84 -19.20
C ILE A 81 0.14 -9.95 -19.82
N SER A 82 0.66 -8.84 -20.36
CA SER A 82 2.03 -8.72 -20.89
C SER A 82 2.62 -7.33 -20.64
N GLY A 83 3.88 -7.26 -20.18
CA GLY A 83 4.58 -6.00 -19.89
C GLY A 83 6.10 -6.19 -19.74
N GLN A 84 6.85 -5.08 -19.75
CA GLN A 84 8.28 -5.10 -19.42
C GLN A 84 8.44 -5.05 -17.91
N ARG A 85 8.78 -6.19 -17.29
CA ARG A 85 9.04 -6.27 -15.84
C ARG A 85 10.00 -5.17 -15.40
N GLY A 86 9.54 -4.32 -14.50
CA GLY A 86 10.39 -3.62 -13.54
C GLY A 86 11.10 -4.63 -12.62
N ALA A 87 11.92 -4.14 -11.71
CA ALA A 87 12.59 -5.01 -10.74
C ALA A 87 11.59 -5.52 -9.69
N MET A 88 11.01 -6.70 -9.93
CA MET A 88 10.34 -7.61 -8.97
C MET A 88 9.09 -7.13 -8.20
N ALA A 89 8.78 -5.83 -8.11
CA ALA A 89 7.82 -5.30 -7.13
C ALA A 89 6.35 -5.82 -7.24
N VAL A 90 5.82 -6.05 -8.45
CA VAL A 90 4.39 -6.39 -8.65
C VAL A 90 4.21 -7.69 -9.44
N THR A 91 3.40 -8.61 -8.92
CA THR A 91 2.99 -9.86 -9.58
C THR A 91 1.55 -9.78 -10.09
N PRO A 92 1.29 -9.90 -11.41
CA PRO A 92 -0.05 -9.83 -11.98
C PRO A 92 -0.73 -11.20 -12.14
N TYR A 93 -2.06 -11.21 -12.10
CA TYR A 93 -2.95 -12.37 -12.16
C TYR A 93 -4.12 -12.13 -13.13
N THR A 94 -4.60 -13.19 -13.79
CA THR A 94 -5.78 -13.15 -14.67
C THR A 94 -6.86 -14.18 -14.30
N ASP A 95 -6.68 -14.84 -13.15
CA ASP A 95 -7.63 -15.77 -12.55
C ASP A 95 -7.81 -15.41 -11.06
N ARG A 96 -9.08 -15.24 -10.65
CA ARG A 96 -9.44 -14.75 -9.32
C ARG A 96 -9.04 -15.73 -8.22
N ALA A 97 -9.27 -17.02 -8.42
CA ALA A 97 -8.92 -18.05 -7.44
C ALA A 97 -7.39 -18.17 -7.24
N THR A 98 -6.61 -17.97 -8.30
CA THR A 98 -5.13 -17.95 -8.24
C THR A 98 -4.61 -16.71 -7.52
N PHE A 99 -5.23 -15.55 -7.73
CA PHE A 99 -4.94 -14.32 -6.97
C PHE A 99 -5.28 -14.47 -5.48
N GLU A 100 -6.51 -14.89 -5.16
CA GLU A 100 -6.97 -15.11 -3.79
C GLU A 100 -6.12 -16.16 -3.04
N ALA A 101 -5.64 -17.19 -3.72
CA ALA A 101 -4.76 -18.20 -3.14
C ALA A 101 -3.29 -17.78 -3.01
N ALA A 102 -2.84 -16.76 -3.76
CA ALA A 102 -1.48 -16.24 -3.70
C ALA A 102 -1.29 -15.19 -2.59
N TYR A 103 -2.34 -14.46 -2.24
CA TYR A 103 -2.34 -13.49 -1.16
C TYR A 103 -2.76 -14.14 0.17
N PRO A 104 -1.87 -14.22 1.20
CA PRO A 104 -2.16 -14.97 2.43
C PRO A 104 -3.01 -14.19 3.46
N GLY A 105 -3.43 -12.97 3.15
CA GLY A 105 -4.16 -12.08 4.07
C GLY A 105 -5.68 -12.16 3.93
N THR A 106 -6.38 -11.15 4.48
CA THR A 106 -7.83 -11.00 4.33
C THR A 106 -8.12 -9.93 3.29
N LEU A 107 -8.86 -10.28 2.23
CA LEU A 107 -9.35 -9.32 1.25
C LEU A 107 -10.65 -8.67 1.74
N VAL A 108 -10.67 -7.35 1.76
CA VAL A 108 -11.90 -6.53 1.75
C VAL A 108 -12.48 -6.60 0.35
N ASN A 109 -13.81 -6.75 0.23
CA ASN A 109 -14.50 -6.87 -1.06
C ASN A 109 -15.58 -5.81 -1.17
N GLU A 110 -15.60 -5.13 -2.31
CA GLU A 110 -16.51 -4.06 -2.67
C GLU A 110 -17.20 -4.43 -3.98
N ASP A 111 -18.51 -4.66 -3.93
CA ASP A 111 -19.37 -5.00 -5.07
C ASP A 111 -20.18 -3.79 -5.61
N PHE A 112 -19.96 -2.62 -5.00
CA PHE A 112 -20.67 -1.37 -5.28
C PHE A 112 -22.20 -1.48 -5.06
N ALA A 113 -22.61 -2.28 -4.08
CA ALA A 113 -23.97 -2.30 -3.56
C ALA A 113 -24.42 -0.92 -2.99
N GLY A 114 -25.72 -0.77 -2.78
CA GLY A 114 -26.30 0.46 -2.21
C GLY A 114 -26.31 1.70 -3.10
N GLY A 115 -25.62 1.67 -4.25
CA GLY A 115 -25.63 2.73 -5.25
C GLY A 115 -26.98 2.93 -5.96
N PRO A 116 -27.04 3.78 -7.02
CA PRO A 116 -28.27 4.17 -7.71
C PRO A 116 -29.17 3.04 -8.26
N GLY A 117 -28.65 1.82 -8.39
CA GLY A 117 -29.42 0.60 -8.69
C GLY A 117 -29.20 0.02 -10.09
N VAL A 118 -29.88 -1.09 -10.35
CA VAL A 118 -29.77 -1.88 -11.60
C VAL A 118 -30.23 -1.08 -12.81
N GLY A 119 -29.44 -1.10 -13.88
CA GLY A 119 -29.73 -0.42 -15.15
C GLY A 119 -29.59 1.10 -15.12
N VAL A 120 -29.08 1.68 -14.03
CA VAL A 120 -28.86 3.13 -13.89
C VAL A 120 -27.44 3.50 -14.33
N ILE A 121 -27.33 4.61 -15.06
CA ILE A 121 -26.07 5.29 -15.38
C ILE A 121 -26.13 6.65 -14.69
N GLN A 122 -25.16 6.97 -13.83
CA GLN A 122 -25.17 8.20 -13.03
C GLN A 122 -23.75 8.68 -12.72
N ALA A 123 -23.53 10.01 -12.78
CA ALA A 123 -22.29 10.62 -12.31
C ALA A 123 -22.33 10.77 -10.79
N CYS A 124 -21.24 10.39 -10.12
CA CYS A 124 -21.15 10.33 -8.66
C CYS A 124 -20.44 11.54 -8.05
N GLY A 125 -19.87 12.42 -8.87
CA GLY A 125 -18.98 13.49 -8.42
C GLY A 125 -17.50 13.12 -8.60
N PRO A 126 -16.58 14.03 -8.24
CA PRO A 126 -15.16 13.92 -8.58
C PRO A 126 -14.35 12.94 -7.70
N VAL A 127 -14.95 12.43 -6.62
CA VAL A 127 -14.37 11.42 -5.73
C VAL A 127 -15.49 10.49 -5.28
N VAL A 128 -15.28 9.18 -5.37
CA VAL A 128 -16.16 8.14 -4.81
C VAL A 128 -15.41 7.43 -3.69
N SER A 129 -16.01 7.30 -2.51
CA SER A 129 -15.38 6.70 -1.33
C SER A 129 -16.38 6.47 -0.18
N SER A 130 -15.97 5.73 0.86
CA SER A 130 -16.74 5.55 2.10
C SER A 130 -17.16 6.86 2.79
N ALA A 131 -16.52 8.00 2.50
CA ALA A 131 -16.94 9.32 2.99
C ALA A 131 -18.31 9.79 2.44
N GLY A 132 -18.85 9.12 1.41
CA GLY A 132 -20.11 9.43 0.75
C GLY A 132 -19.97 10.44 -0.40
N ASP A 133 -20.80 10.25 -1.42
CA ASP A 133 -20.71 10.98 -2.69
C ASP A 133 -22.10 11.13 -3.35
N GLY A 134 -22.16 11.40 -4.66
CA GLY A 134 -23.39 11.57 -5.43
C GLY A 134 -24.11 10.27 -5.80
N CYS A 135 -23.48 9.11 -5.62
CA CYS A 135 -24.03 7.77 -5.86
C CYS A 135 -24.21 6.97 -4.56
N PHE A 136 -23.24 7.05 -3.64
CA PHE A 136 -23.20 6.25 -2.42
C PHE A 136 -23.39 7.11 -1.16
N SER A 137 -24.12 6.59 -0.18
CA SER A 137 -24.20 7.21 1.14
C SER A 137 -22.91 6.99 1.92
N ALA A 138 -22.58 7.92 2.83
CA ALA A 138 -21.41 7.76 3.69
C ALA A 138 -21.50 6.48 4.53
N GLY A 139 -20.47 5.65 4.47
CA GLY A 139 -20.39 4.33 5.10
C GLY A 139 -21.11 3.19 4.34
N GLU A 140 -21.53 3.41 3.09
CA GLU A 140 -22.01 2.32 2.22
C GLU A 140 -20.85 1.56 1.56
N LEU A 141 -19.85 2.29 1.07
CA LEU A 141 -18.63 1.72 0.50
C LEU A 141 -17.62 1.33 1.59
N GLU A 142 -16.84 0.30 1.33
CA GLU A 142 -15.77 -0.18 2.22
C GLU A 142 -14.66 0.87 2.41
N ASP A 143 -14.07 0.91 3.61
CA ASP A 143 -12.98 1.83 3.95
C ASP A 143 -11.64 1.38 3.35
N GLY A 144 -10.79 2.36 3.01
CA GLY A 144 -9.40 2.11 2.56
C GLY A 144 -9.14 2.29 1.07
N PHE A 145 -10.15 2.67 0.28
CA PHE A 145 -9.96 3.08 -1.10
C PHE A 145 -10.75 4.35 -1.47
N SER A 146 -10.40 4.97 -2.61
CA SER A 146 -11.21 5.99 -3.27
C SER A 146 -10.98 6.01 -4.77
N ILE A 147 -12.04 6.31 -5.54
CA ILE A 147 -12.00 6.38 -7.00
C ILE A 147 -11.96 7.84 -7.43
N THR A 148 -11.08 8.15 -8.37
CA THR A 148 -10.91 9.46 -9.02
C THR A 148 -10.63 9.26 -10.51
N VAL A 149 -10.50 10.36 -11.27
CA VAL A 149 -10.16 10.34 -12.70
C VAL A 149 -8.97 11.25 -12.99
N SER A 150 -8.31 11.05 -14.13
CA SER A 150 -7.09 11.79 -14.52
C SER A 150 -7.22 13.31 -14.55
N THR A 151 -8.36 13.86 -14.99
CA THR A 151 -8.63 15.30 -14.92
C THR A 151 -9.33 15.64 -13.61
N ALA A 152 -8.58 16.25 -12.68
CA ALA A 152 -9.10 16.66 -11.39
C ALA A 152 -10.36 17.53 -11.51
N GLY A 153 -11.47 17.06 -10.92
CA GLY A 153 -12.78 17.73 -10.94
C GLY A 153 -13.77 17.21 -11.99
N ASN A 154 -13.36 16.30 -12.87
CA ASN A 154 -14.31 15.49 -13.65
C ASN A 154 -14.87 14.35 -12.77
N ASP A 155 -16.06 13.85 -13.08
CA ASP A 155 -16.76 12.89 -12.22
C ASP A 155 -16.36 11.44 -12.50
N VAL A 156 -16.48 10.61 -11.46
CA VAL A 156 -16.59 9.15 -11.59
C VAL A 156 -18.01 8.80 -12.04
N ILE A 157 -18.15 7.83 -12.94
CA ILE A 157 -19.45 7.28 -13.38
C ILE A 157 -19.74 5.97 -12.65
N TYR A 158 -21.00 5.81 -12.23
CA TYR A 158 -21.61 4.54 -11.80
C TYR A 158 -22.41 3.96 -12.97
N ILE A 159 -22.20 2.67 -13.23
CA ILE A 159 -22.89 1.86 -14.23
C ILE A 159 -23.46 0.64 -13.50
N GLY A 160 -24.73 0.70 -13.11
CA GLY A 160 -25.40 -0.43 -12.46
C GLY A 160 -25.53 -1.63 -13.40
N GLU A 161 -25.70 -2.83 -12.82
CA GLU A 161 -25.87 -4.09 -13.56
C GLU A 161 -26.81 -3.95 -14.77
N THR A 162 -26.51 -4.65 -15.86
CA THR A 162 -27.28 -4.71 -17.12
C THR A 162 -27.38 -3.41 -17.93
N ALA A 163 -26.88 -2.28 -17.45
CA ALA A 163 -26.97 -0.98 -18.14
C ALA A 163 -26.25 -1.00 -19.51
N LEU A 164 -25.06 -1.59 -19.57
CA LEU A 164 -24.27 -1.79 -20.79
C LEU A 164 -24.22 -3.27 -21.25
N GLY A 165 -24.93 -4.16 -20.55
CA GLY A 165 -24.79 -5.62 -20.68
C GLY A 165 -23.81 -6.25 -19.69
N ASN A 166 -23.23 -5.44 -18.82
CA ASN A 166 -22.46 -5.80 -17.63
C ASN A 166 -23.26 -6.71 -16.66
N SER A 167 -22.55 -7.61 -16.01
CA SER A 167 -23.04 -8.56 -14.99
C SER A 167 -22.87 -8.06 -13.55
N SER A 168 -21.95 -7.11 -13.30
CA SER A 168 -21.75 -6.46 -12.00
C SER A 168 -21.94 -4.95 -12.12
N THR A 169 -22.03 -4.25 -10.99
CA THR A 169 -21.94 -2.79 -10.96
C THR A 169 -20.51 -2.37 -11.28
N LEU A 170 -20.35 -1.40 -12.18
CA LEU A 170 -19.05 -0.91 -12.63
C LEU A 170 -18.88 0.58 -12.33
N MET A 171 -17.64 0.95 -12.00
CA MET A 171 -17.20 2.31 -11.70
C MET A 171 -16.05 2.71 -12.65
N GLY A 172 -15.92 4.00 -12.99
CA GLY A 172 -14.78 4.48 -13.77
C GLY A 172 -14.90 5.93 -14.23
N ALA A 173 -14.17 6.30 -15.27
CA ALA A 173 -14.18 7.67 -15.81
C ALA A 173 -15.49 8.02 -16.53
N ASN A 174 -16.02 9.23 -16.28
CA ASN A 174 -17.22 9.71 -16.99
C ASN A 174 -16.95 10.26 -18.41
N THR A 175 -15.69 10.45 -18.80
CA THR A 175 -15.30 10.85 -20.15
C THR A 175 -14.24 9.92 -20.74
N PHE A 176 -14.35 9.66 -22.04
CA PHE A 176 -13.39 8.89 -22.84
C PHE A 176 -11.97 9.49 -22.88
N ALA A 177 -11.82 10.79 -22.60
CA ALA A 177 -10.52 11.46 -22.60
C ALA A 177 -9.82 11.39 -21.22
N ASP A 178 -10.50 10.84 -20.22
CA ASP A 178 -9.97 10.58 -18.90
C ASP A 178 -9.70 9.10 -18.71
N PHE A 179 -8.78 8.80 -17.80
CA PHE A 179 -8.52 7.44 -17.32
C PHE A 179 -8.87 7.32 -15.84
N THR A 180 -9.31 6.12 -15.45
CA THR A 180 -9.74 5.77 -14.10
C THR A 180 -8.55 5.62 -13.14
N ILE A 181 -8.68 6.13 -11.92
CA ILE A 181 -7.66 6.03 -10.86
C ILE A 181 -8.30 5.47 -9.58
N VAL A 182 -7.75 4.38 -9.05
CA VAL A 182 -8.11 3.79 -7.76
C VAL A 182 -6.98 4.04 -6.78
N ASN A 183 -7.25 4.76 -5.69
CA ASN A 183 -6.27 5.13 -4.66
C ASN A 183 -6.51 4.30 -3.40
N PHE A 184 -5.46 3.84 -2.73
CA PHE A 184 -5.53 3.01 -1.51
C PHE A 184 -4.99 3.73 -0.25
N LEU A 185 -5.02 5.07 -0.27
CA LEU A 185 -4.53 5.90 0.83
C LEU A 185 -5.49 5.83 2.05
N PRO A 186 -4.97 5.89 3.29
CA PRO A 186 -3.59 6.19 3.67
C PRO A 186 -2.71 4.96 3.97
N LEU A 187 -3.23 3.73 3.84
CA LEU A 187 -2.52 2.51 4.27
C LEU A 187 -1.80 1.78 3.12
N GLY A 188 -2.27 1.97 1.89
CA GLY A 188 -1.84 1.20 0.73
C GLY A 188 -2.49 -0.18 0.65
N ALA A 189 -2.31 -0.84 -0.49
CA ALA A 189 -2.74 -2.22 -0.72
C ALA A 189 -1.56 -3.09 -1.16
N HIS A 190 -1.48 -4.33 -0.65
CA HIS A 190 -0.53 -5.36 -1.08
C HIS A 190 -1.17 -6.40 -2.01
N ALA A 191 -2.50 -6.40 -2.08
CA ALA A 191 -3.26 -7.14 -3.08
C ALA A 191 -4.42 -6.28 -3.60
N VAL A 192 -4.63 -6.25 -4.90
CA VAL A 192 -5.77 -5.60 -5.56
C VAL A 192 -6.26 -6.50 -6.69
N GLY A 193 -7.52 -6.90 -6.65
CA GLY A 193 -8.22 -7.63 -7.71
C GLY A 193 -9.48 -6.89 -8.14
N MET A 194 -9.85 -6.96 -9.41
CA MET A 194 -11.06 -6.33 -9.94
C MET A 194 -11.50 -6.99 -11.25
N ASP A 195 -12.78 -6.90 -11.57
CA ASP A 195 -13.30 -7.30 -12.87
C ASP A 195 -13.30 -6.07 -13.79
N LEU A 196 -12.33 -6.04 -14.71
CA LEU A 196 -12.13 -4.93 -15.65
C LEU A 196 -13.06 -5.10 -16.87
N PHE A 197 -13.79 -4.04 -17.22
CA PHE A 197 -14.60 -3.93 -18.42
C PHE A 197 -13.99 -2.88 -19.37
N VAL A 198 -13.84 -3.23 -20.65
CA VAL A 198 -13.31 -2.31 -21.67
C VAL A 198 -14.25 -2.28 -22.87
N ASP A 199 -14.73 -1.09 -23.26
CA ASP A 199 -15.56 -0.92 -24.45
C ASP A 199 -14.73 -0.94 -25.74
N ALA A 200 -15.29 -1.57 -26.78
CA ALA A 200 -14.88 -1.57 -28.19
C ALA A 200 -13.45 -2.04 -28.56
N VAL A 201 -12.47 -1.97 -27.64
CA VAL A 201 -11.07 -2.36 -27.81
C VAL A 201 -10.72 -3.53 -26.90
N SER A 202 -9.67 -4.27 -27.25
CA SER A 202 -9.22 -5.46 -26.50
C SER A 202 -8.17 -5.16 -25.44
N ASN A 203 -7.73 -3.92 -25.30
CA ASN A 203 -6.48 -3.60 -24.59
C ASN A 203 -6.70 -2.44 -23.62
N ALA A 204 -6.16 -2.58 -22.41
CA ALA A 204 -5.99 -1.49 -21.46
C ALA A 204 -4.57 -1.51 -20.89
N GLU A 205 -4.02 -0.34 -20.62
CA GLU A 205 -2.80 -0.17 -19.84
C GLU A 205 -3.17 0.04 -18.36
N VAL A 206 -2.52 -0.71 -17.47
CA VAL A 206 -2.63 -0.56 -16.02
C VAL A 206 -1.25 -0.18 -15.47
N ARG A 207 -1.17 0.97 -14.81
CA ARG A 207 0.04 1.50 -14.16
C ARG A 207 -0.14 1.43 -12.65
N VAL A 208 0.79 0.77 -11.97
CA VAL A 208 0.75 0.58 -10.51
C VAL A 208 1.80 1.47 -9.87
N TYR A 209 1.41 2.24 -8.84
CA TYR A 209 2.28 3.20 -8.16
C TYR A 209 2.32 2.93 -6.65
N ASP A 210 3.47 3.22 -6.05
CA ASP A 210 3.65 3.16 -4.60
C ASP A 210 2.94 4.31 -3.86
N MET A 211 3.04 4.29 -2.53
CA MET A 211 2.54 5.33 -1.62
C MET A 211 3.21 6.70 -1.81
N GLY A 212 4.46 6.75 -2.30
CA GLY A 212 5.20 7.98 -2.62
C GLY A 212 4.84 8.57 -4.00
N GLY A 213 4.12 7.82 -4.83
CA GLY A 213 3.73 8.15 -6.18
C GLY A 213 4.74 7.75 -7.27
N ALA A 214 5.78 6.97 -6.94
CA ALA A 214 6.68 6.37 -7.93
C ALA A 214 6.01 5.19 -8.64
N LEU A 215 6.38 4.94 -9.91
CA LEU A 215 5.83 3.86 -10.72
C LEU A 215 6.53 2.55 -10.35
N LEU A 216 5.75 1.55 -9.92
CA LEU A 216 6.22 0.20 -9.61
C LEU A 216 6.31 -0.66 -10.88
N ASP A 217 5.21 -0.79 -11.63
CA ASP A 217 5.18 -1.53 -12.91
C ASP A 217 4.02 -1.08 -13.82
N THR A 218 4.09 -1.45 -15.10
CA THR A 218 3.08 -1.18 -16.13
C THR A 218 2.72 -2.44 -16.91
N PHE A 219 1.42 -2.75 -16.99
CA PHE A 219 0.88 -3.95 -17.60
C PHE A 219 -0.06 -3.61 -18.76
N THR A 220 0.09 -4.29 -19.90
CA THR A 220 -0.99 -4.36 -20.90
C THR A 220 -1.91 -5.53 -20.57
N VAL A 221 -3.16 -5.24 -20.27
CA VAL A 221 -4.24 -6.22 -20.08
C VAL A 221 -4.93 -6.44 -21.42
N ASN A 222 -4.89 -7.67 -21.92
CA ASN A 222 -5.70 -8.10 -23.05
C ASN A 222 -7.05 -8.59 -22.52
N ASN A 223 -8.06 -7.75 -22.68
CA ASN A 223 -9.45 -7.90 -22.30
C ASN A 223 -10.30 -8.34 -23.52
N THR A 224 -11.44 -8.97 -23.30
CA THR A 224 -12.41 -9.18 -24.38
C THR A 224 -13.34 -7.95 -24.45
N PRO A 225 -13.51 -7.29 -25.61
CA PRO A 225 -14.30 -6.08 -25.67
C PRO A 225 -15.74 -6.31 -25.21
N ASN A 226 -16.25 -5.42 -24.36
CA ASN A 226 -17.59 -5.48 -23.75
C ASN A 226 -17.84 -6.68 -22.82
N THR A 227 -16.80 -7.20 -22.15
CA THR A 227 -16.97 -8.19 -21.06
C THR A 227 -16.20 -7.80 -19.80
N GLU A 228 -16.69 -8.28 -18.65
CA GLU A 228 -15.97 -8.25 -17.38
C GLU A 228 -14.91 -9.34 -17.35
N ASN A 229 -13.66 -8.93 -17.13
CA ASN A 229 -12.48 -9.79 -17.15
C ASN A 229 -11.64 -9.54 -15.90
N PHE A 230 -11.48 -10.56 -15.07
CA PHE A 230 -10.67 -10.44 -13.86
C PHE A 230 -9.21 -10.06 -14.18
N VAL A 231 -8.70 -9.11 -13.40
CA VAL A 231 -7.29 -8.79 -13.24
C VAL A 231 -6.96 -8.69 -11.76
N GLY A 232 -5.80 -9.17 -11.36
CA GLY A 232 -5.29 -9.06 -10.00
C GLY A 232 -3.82 -8.68 -9.98
N TYR A 233 -3.39 -8.08 -8.88
CA TYR A 233 -2.03 -7.61 -8.63
C TYR A 233 -1.71 -7.87 -7.16
N THR A 234 -0.61 -8.57 -6.87
CA THR A 234 0.00 -8.53 -5.54
C THR A 234 1.32 -7.77 -5.62
N SER A 235 1.72 -7.11 -4.54
CA SER A 235 2.90 -6.27 -4.50
C SER A 235 3.61 -6.42 -3.16
N ASP A 236 4.93 -6.54 -3.21
CA ASP A 236 5.77 -6.56 -2.01
C ASP A 236 5.77 -5.15 -1.38
N ASP A 237 5.82 -4.10 -2.22
CA ASP A 237 5.64 -2.70 -1.82
C ASP A 237 4.15 -2.32 -1.71
N ALA A 238 3.82 -1.40 -0.79
CA ALA A 238 2.46 -0.89 -0.65
C ALA A 238 2.01 -0.06 -1.87
N ILE A 239 0.98 -0.52 -2.58
CA ILE A 239 0.37 0.17 -3.71
C ILE A 239 -0.41 1.37 -3.19
N GLY A 240 -0.01 2.59 -3.57
CA GLY A 240 -0.72 3.82 -3.25
C GLY A 240 -1.85 4.14 -4.22
N ARG A 241 -1.65 3.85 -5.52
CA ARG A 241 -2.71 3.96 -6.53
C ARG A 241 -2.48 3.06 -7.74
N ILE A 242 -3.57 2.75 -8.44
CA ILE A 242 -3.59 2.10 -9.75
C ILE A 242 -4.29 3.04 -10.75
N GLU A 243 -3.68 3.26 -11.90
CA GLU A 243 -4.25 4.01 -13.02
C GLU A 243 -4.58 3.03 -14.15
N ILE A 244 -5.78 3.13 -14.73
CA ILE A 244 -6.32 2.20 -15.74
C ILE A 244 -6.77 3.02 -16.94
N GLN A 245 -6.21 2.80 -18.12
CA GLN A 245 -6.55 3.51 -19.35
C GLN A 245 -6.78 2.53 -20.51
N ALA A 246 -7.95 2.56 -21.16
CA ALA A 246 -8.17 1.77 -22.37
C ALA A 246 -7.38 2.32 -23.59
N GLU A 247 -7.05 1.44 -24.54
CA GLU A 247 -6.43 1.87 -25.79
C GLU A 247 -7.35 2.80 -26.61
N ALA A 248 -6.72 3.76 -27.30
CA ALA A 248 -7.39 4.71 -28.21
C ALA A 248 -8.52 5.53 -27.56
N ASP A 249 -8.39 5.85 -26.27
CA ASP A 249 -9.34 6.65 -25.51
C ASP A 249 -10.76 6.02 -25.53
N ALA A 250 -10.82 4.69 -25.41
CA ALA A 250 -12.05 3.94 -25.21
C ALA A 250 -12.49 3.98 -23.72
N GLY A 251 -13.69 3.50 -23.40
CA GLY A 251 -14.17 3.50 -22.01
C GLY A 251 -13.64 2.30 -21.22
N GLU A 252 -12.88 2.54 -20.16
CA GLU A 252 -12.62 1.55 -19.10
C GLU A 252 -13.53 1.75 -17.88
N LEU A 253 -13.93 0.63 -17.27
CA LEU A 253 -14.68 0.57 -16.02
C LEU A 253 -14.22 -0.66 -15.23
N PHE A 254 -14.43 -0.70 -13.92
CA PHE A 254 -14.16 -1.87 -13.09
C PHE A 254 -15.26 -2.15 -12.07
N GLY A 255 -15.48 -3.42 -11.75
CA GLY A 255 -16.41 -3.88 -10.70
C GLY A 255 -15.76 -4.94 -9.81
N ASN A 256 -16.49 -5.41 -8.79
CA ASN A 256 -16.08 -6.49 -7.87
C ASN A 256 -14.64 -6.32 -7.36
N LEU A 257 -14.36 -5.14 -6.82
CA LEU A 257 -13.06 -4.76 -6.29
C LEU A 257 -12.77 -5.61 -5.04
N ALA A 258 -11.59 -6.19 -4.98
CA ALA A 258 -11.06 -6.85 -3.80
C ALA A 258 -9.70 -6.23 -3.48
N PHE A 259 -9.44 -5.85 -2.24
CA PHE A 259 -8.14 -5.32 -1.85
C PHE A 259 -7.74 -5.79 -0.46
N GLY A 260 -6.43 -5.93 -0.25
CA GLY A 260 -5.85 -6.41 1.00
C GLY A 260 -4.70 -5.52 1.43
N THR A 261 -4.69 -5.17 2.71
CA THR A 261 -3.53 -4.59 3.42
C THR A 261 -2.49 -5.69 3.69
N ASP A 262 -1.46 -5.44 4.50
CA ASP A 262 -0.50 -6.50 4.87
C ASP A 262 -1.19 -7.71 5.56
N PRO A 263 -1.06 -8.94 5.01
CA PRO A 263 -1.53 -10.19 5.63
C PRO A 263 -1.14 -10.43 7.09
N LEU A 264 0.00 -9.92 7.54
CA LEU A 264 0.58 -10.29 8.84
C LEU A 264 -0.05 -9.56 10.02
N GLY A 265 -0.90 -8.56 9.78
CA GLY A 265 -1.61 -7.82 10.83
C GLY A 265 -0.69 -6.96 11.71
N GLY A 266 0.56 -6.77 11.30
CA GLY A 266 1.44 -5.71 11.79
C GLY A 266 1.02 -4.36 11.19
N GLY A 267 1.16 -3.29 11.95
CA GLY A 267 0.72 -1.97 11.54
C GLY A 267 1.67 -1.32 10.54
N GLY A 268 1.55 -1.64 9.25
CA GLY A 268 2.13 -0.85 8.15
C GLY A 268 3.66 -0.78 8.11
N GLY A 269 4.35 -1.80 8.62
CA GLY A 269 5.80 -1.92 8.59
C GLY A 269 6.38 -2.01 7.18
N SER A 270 6.70 -0.88 6.54
CA SER A 270 7.55 -0.93 5.35
C SER A 270 8.94 -1.42 5.75
N ALA A 271 9.53 -2.32 4.96
CA ALA A 271 10.94 -2.68 5.13
C ALA A 271 11.79 -1.40 5.11
N CYS A 272 12.55 -1.19 6.18
CA CYS A 272 13.32 0.03 6.37
C CYS A 272 14.70 -0.31 6.92
N GLN A 273 15.66 0.54 6.56
CA GLN A 273 17.04 0.43 6.97
C GLN A 273 17.62 1.79 7.34
N GLU A 274 18.56 1.78 8.27
CA GLU A 274 19.46 2.90 8.52
C GLU A 274 20.89 2.37 8.37
N GLU A 275 21.69 3.04 7.55
CA GLU A 275 23.06 2.61 7.25
C GLU A 275 24.05 3.76 7.42
N ASN A 276 25.19 3.46 8.02
CA ASN A 276 26.40 4.25 7.87
C ASN A 276 27.41 3.38 7.10
N PRO A 277 27.44 3.50 5.76
CA PRO A 277 28.04 2.48 4.90
C PRO A 277 29.57 2.50 4.92
N ASN A 278 30.15 1.33 4.64
CA ASN A 278 31.60 1.15 4.57
C ASN A 278 32.17 1.78 3.29
N ASP A 279 33.20 2.63 3.42
CA ASP A 279 33.92 3.21 2.27
C ASP A 279 35.17 2.41 1.84
N GLY A 280 35.48 1.31 2.56
CA GLY A 280 36.63 0.44 2.29
C GLY A 280 37.98 1.02 2.69
N THR A 281 38.03 2.18 3.36
CA THR A 281 39.29 2.78 3.84
C THR A 281 39.79 2.14 5.14
N PHE A 282 38.86 1.62 5.96
CA PHE A 282 39.13 0.96 7.24
C PHE A 282 40.02 1.81 8.17
N GLU A 283 39.73 3.10 8.27
CA GLU A 283 40.67 4.07 8.83
C GLU A 283 40.88 3.98 10.35
N ASN A 284 39.88 3.53 11.12
CA ASN A 284 39.99 3.36 12.57
C ASN A 284 38.94 2.37 13.11
N GLY A 285 39.06 1.96 14.38
CA GLY A 285 38.05 1.15 15.04
C GLY A 285 38.01 1.31 16.57
N PHE A 286 36.81 1.19 17.14
CA PHE A 286 36.55 1.30 18.58
C PHE A 286 36.28 -0.08 19.20
N ASN A 287 36.79 -0.33 20.41
CA ASN A 287 36.80 -1.68 20.97
C ASN A 287 35.40 -2.14 21.39
N CYS A 288 34.98 -3.27 20.83
CA CYS A 288 33.69 -3.91 21.06
C CYS A 288 33.85 -5.37 21.56
N SER A 289 35.05 -5.73 22.04
CA SER A 289 35.34 -7.10 22.48
C SER A 289 34.63 -7.44 23.79
N SER A 290 33.87 -8.53 23.77
CA SER A 290 33.34 -9.25 24.93
C SER A 290 34.40 -9.74 25.93
N ALA A 291 35.68 -9.75 25.54
CA ALA A 291 36.83 -10.02 26.41
C ALA A 291 37.51 -8.75 26.95
N SER A 292 36.90 -7.57 26.75
CA SER A 292 37.35 -6.28 27.27
C SER A 292 36.32 -5.66 28.23
N ALA A 293 36.65 -4.51 28.82
CA ALA A 293 35.71 -3.69 29.59
C ALA A 293 35.16 -2.49 28.79
N PHE A 294 35.63 -2.30 27.55
CA PHE A 294 35.12 -1.30 26.63
C PHE A 294 33.91 -1.86 25.89
N MET A 295 32.92 -1.00 25.69
CA MET A 295 31.73 -1.29 24.91
C MET A 295 31.56 -0.16 23.89
N THR A 296 31.18 -0.48 22.66
CA THR A 296 30.94 0.53 21.62
C THR A 296 29.51 0.41 21.13
N ALA A 297 28.80 1.54 21.15
CA ALA A 297 27.43 1.67 20.71
C ALA A 297 27.33 2.75 19.63
N ASN A 298 26.50 2.49 18.63
CA ASN A 298 26.10 3.46 17.61
C ASN A 298 24.60 3.74 17.79
N ASP A 299 24.12 4.91 17.38
CA ASP A 299 22.71 5.22 17.51
C ASP A 299 21.87 4.61 16.38
N VAL A 300 20.56 4.60 16.62
CA VAL A 300 19.52 4.33 15.62
C VAL A 300 18.42 5.38 15.78
N THR A 301 18.01 5.97 14.66
CA THR A 301 16.95 6.99 14.64
C THR A 301 15.63 6.38 14.19
N VAL A 302 14.68 6.25 15.11
CA VAL A 302 13.28 5.98 14.75
C VAL A 302 12.66 7.27 14.27
N ALA A 303 12.04 7.29 13.08
CA ALA A 303 11.47 8.54 12.56
C ALA A 303 10.20 8.94 13.33
N MET A 304 9.68 10.13 13.01
CA MET A 304 8.46 10.62 13.64
C MET A 304 7.22 9.89 13.11
N ASN A 305 6.32 9.52 14.03
CA ASN A 305 5.07 8.80 13.76
C ASN A 305 5.24 7.33 13.31
N GLU A 306 6.32 6.65 13.66
CA GLU A 306 6.53 5.21 13.44
C GLU A 306 7.28 4.57 14.62
N ASP A 307 7.20 3.24 14.74
CA ASP A 307 8.04 2.38 15.57
C ASP A 307 8.99 1.58 14.65
N PHE A 308 10.25 1.41 15.03
CA PHE A 308 11.20 0.58 14.26
C PHE A 308 11.34 -0.79 14.90
N VAL A 309 11.12 -1.86 14.14
CA VAL A 309 11.30 -3.25 14.58
C VAL A 309 12.54 -3.83 13.93
N LEU A 310 13.65 -3.82 14.66
CA LEU A 310 14.94 -4.35 14.21
C LEU A 310 14.88 -5.89 14.13
N THR A 311 15.28 -6.45 12.99
CA THR A 311 15.36 -7.91 12.76
C THR A 311 16.74 -8.36 12.29
N ASN A 312 17.46 -7.51 11.56
CA ASN A 312 18.75 -7.82 10.97
C ASN A 312 19.77 -6.71 11.23
N ILE A 313 21.04 -7.10 11.35
CA ILE A 313 22.18 -6.20 11.57
C ILE A 313 23.30 -6.64 10.64
N THR A 314 23.94 -5.67 9.97
CA THR A 314 25.26 -5.87 9.35
C THR A 314 26.28 -4.95 10.02
N ALA A 315 27.45 -5.48 10.38
CA ALA A 315 28.52 -4.71 11.02
C ALA A 315 29.90 -5.08 10.46
N SER A 316 30.75 -4.06 10.27
CA SER A 316 32.16 -4.25 9.90
C SER A 316 33.05 -4.29 11.15
N ILE A 317 33.74 -5.42 11.36
CA ILE A 317 34.50 -5.71 12.59
C ILE A 317 35.95 -6.11 12.28
N PHE A 318 36.92 -5.37 12.85
CA PHE A 318 38.31 -5.80 12.94
C PHE A 318 38.45 -6.98 13.91
N ALA A 319 38.79 -8.16 13.40
CA ALA A 319 39.08 -9.34 14.21
C ALA A 319 39.90 -10.37 13.42
N ASN A 320 40.85 -11.03 14.08
CA ASN A 320 41.63 -12.11 13.48
C ASN A 320 41.04 -13.47 13.90
N GLY A 321 40.75 -14.33 12.91
CA GLY A 321 40.20 -15.68 13.16
C GLY A 321 38.68 -15.79 13.14
N GLY A 322 37.98 -14.79 12.59
CA GLY A 322 36.52 -14.77 12.43
C GLY A 322 35.76 -14.50 13.73
N ILE A 323 34.45 -14.30 13.61
CA ILE A 323 33.52 -14.03 14.72
C ILE A 323 32.76 -15.30 15.10
N THR A 324 32.65 -15.57 16.41
CA THR A 324 31.99 -16.78 16.96
C THR A 324 30.75 -16.48 17.78
N ASN A 325 30.62 -15.27 18.32
CA ASN A 325 29.40 -14.80 18.97
C ASN A 325 29.32 -13.27 18.88
N VAL A 326 28.09 -12.75 18.81
CA VAL A 326 27.78 -11.35 19.03
C VAL A 326 26.62 -11.29 20.00
N ALA A 327 26.82 -10.69 21.18
CA ALA A 327 25.70 -10.27 22.03
C ALA A 327 25.33 -8.84 21.67
N VAL A 328 24.05 -8.50 21.73
CA VAL A 328 23.51 -7.18 21.36
C VAL A 328 22.83 -6.58 22.57
N ASN A 329 23.07 -5.31 22.87
CA ASN A 329 22.39 -4.59 23.95
C ASN A 329 21.76 -3.30 23.41
N TYR A 330 20.50 -3.06 23.79
CA TYR A 330 19.70 -1.92 23.34
C TYR A 330 19.51 -0.94 24.50
N TYR A 331 19.74 0.35 24.26
CA TYR A 331 19.62 1.40 25.28
C TYR A 331 18.71 2.54 24.83
N ASP A 332 18.05 3.19 25.79
CA ASP A 332 17.42 4.51 25.56
C ASP A 332 18.48 5.61 25.37
N ASP A 333 18.10 6.75 24.80
CA ASP A 333 18.99 7.92 24.73
C ASP A 333 18.99 8.72 26.04
N ALA A 334 20.21 9.08 26.46
CA ALA A 334 20.50 9.93 27.60
C ALA A 334 21.24 11.21 27.16
N ALA A 335 20.62 11.99 26.28
CA ALA A 335 21.09 13.25 25.72
C ALA A 335 22.29 13.11 24.75
N GLY A 336 22.13 12.25 23.74
CA GLY A 336 23.15 11.96 22.72
C GLY A 336 24.20 10.97 23.20
N LEU A 337 23.82 10.06 24.11
CA LEU A 337 24.65 8.99 24.66
C LEU A 337 23.76 7.82 25.12
N PRO A 338 24.25 6.57 25.14
CA PRO A 338 23.49 5.44 25.66
C PRO A 338 23.12 5.61 27.15
N GLY A 339 21.84 5.37 27.47
CA GLY A 339 21.26 5.51 28.80
C GLY A 339 21.02 4.18 29.52
N ASN A 340 19.75 3.89 29.81
CA ASN A 340 19.30 2.66 30.46
C ASN A 340 19.22 1.53 29.44
N LEU A 341 19.61 0.31 29.86
CA LEU A 341 19.40 -0.90 29.07
C LEU A 341 17.89 -1.21 28.98
N ILE A 342 17.34 -1.22 27.76
CA ILE A 342 15.93 -1.50 27.46
C ILE A 342 15.71 -2.91 26.86
N GLY A 343 16.77 -3.56 26.38
CA GLY A 343 16.70 -4.94 25.89
C GLY A 343 18.08 -5.53 25.60
N SER A 344 18.15 -6.85 25.40
CA SER A 344 19.42 -7.55 25.13
C SER A 344 19.21 -8.89 24.43
N VAL A 345 20.10 -9.24 23.50
CA VAL A 345 20.20 -10.54 22.83
C VAL A 345 21.53 -11.18 23.22
N ALA A 346 21.50 -12.35 23.86
CA ALA A 346 22.72 -13.00 24.36
C ALA A 346 23.63 -13.58 23.26
N SER A 347 23.05 -13.89 22.09
CA SER A 347 23.72 -14.43 20.91
C SER A 347 22.84 -14.15 19.69
N ALA A 348 23.29 -13.26 18.81
CA ALA A 348 22.70 -13.09 17.48
C ALA A 348 23.03 -14.31 16.60
N THR A 349 22.19 -14.59 15.61
CA THR A 349 22.46 -15.65 14.63
C THR A 349 23.37 -15.07 13.57
N ILE A 350 24.64 -15.49 13.53
CA ILE A 350 25.55 -15.09 12.46
C ILE A 350 25.19 -15.90 11.21
N ASP A 351 24.56 -15.26 10.24
CA ASP A 351 24.10 -15.90 9.00
C ASP A 351 25.25 -16.01 7.99
N ASN A 352 26.09 -14.98 7.94
CA ASN A 352 27.24 -14.89 7.06
C ASN A 352 28.35 -14.03 7.69
N GLN A 353 29.60 -14.31 7.32
CA GLN A 353 30.72 -13.43 7.60
C GLN A 353 31.77 -13.53 6.50
N THR A 354 32.27 -12.40 6.01
CA THR A 354 33.28 -12.37 4.94
C THR A 354 34.42 -11.41 5.26
N VAL A 355 35.65 -11.79 4.91
CA VAL A 355 36.81 -10.88 5.05
C VAL A 355 36.85 -9.94 3.85
N ILE A 356 36.46 -8.69 4.07
CA ILE A 356 36.35 -7.64 3.05
C ILE A 356 37.61 -6.79 2.91
N GLY A 357 38.54 -6.87 3.87
CA GLY A 357 39.78 -6.11 3.84
C GLY A 357 40.69 -6.42 5.02
N ASN A 358 41.75 -5.63 5.17
CA ASN A 358 42.64 -5.65 6.34
C ASN A 358 43.26 -4.27 6.55
N ASN A 359 43.44 -3.87 7.81
CA ASN A 359 44.27 -2.74 8.22
C ASN A 359 44.81 -2.98 9.64
N PHE A 360 45.85 -2.25 10.05
CA PHE A 360 46.48 -2.35 11.39
C PHE A 360 46.98 -3.76 11.81
N GLY A 361 47.03 -4.74 10.90
CA GLY A 361 47.35 -6.14 11.20
C GLY A 361 46.14 -6.99 11.62
N PHE A 362 44.93 -6.49 11.38
CA PHE A 362 43.66 -7.18 11.57
C PHE A 362 42.94 -7.36 10.23
N ASP A 363 42.34 -8.54 10.04
CA ASP A 363 41.32 -8.75 9.02
C ASP A 363 40.05 -7.97 9.40
N VAL A 364 39.35 -7.42 8.40
CA VAL A 364 38.02 -6.79 8.58
C VAL A 364 36.96 -7.76 8.09
N ASN A 365 36.08 -8.15 9.00
CA ASN A 365 34.99 -9.08 8.77
C ASN A 365 33.70 -8.26 8.63
N GLU A 366 33.04 -8.35 7.49
CA GLU A 366 31.65 -7.93 7.35
C GLU A 366 30.80 -9.08 7.88
N VAL A 367 29.96 -8.80 8.87
CA VAL A 367 29.17 -9.82 9.60
C VAL A 367 27.70 -9.48 9.48
N GLU A 368 26.96 -10.34 8.77
CA GLU A 368 25.50 -10.27 8.61
C GLU A 368 24.88 -11.17 9.68
N MET A 369 23.93 -10.64 10.46
CA MET A 369 23.32 -11.37 11.58
C MET A 369 21.83 -11.08 11.76
N THR A 370 21.05 -12.13 12.00
CA THR A 370 19.64 -12.07 12.39
C THR A 370 19.51 -12.03 13.92
N VAL A 371 18.69 -11.11 14.42
CA VAL A 371 18.33 -10.97 15.83
C VAL A 371 16.84 -11.29 16.06
N PRO A 372 16.44 -11.72 17.27
CA PRO A 372 15.03 -11.72 17.64
C PRO A 372 14.46 -10.30 17.54
N ALA A 373 13.30 -10.15 16.89
CA ALA A 373 12.66 -8.87 16.64
C ALA A 373 12.59 -7.98 17.90
N PHE A 374 13.11 -6.76 17.81
CA PHE A 374 13.11 -5.78 18.91
C PHE A 374 12.52 -4.44 18.46
N THR A 375 11.46 -4.00 19.14
CA THR A 375 10.75 -2.75 18.82
C THR A 375 11.35 -1.57 19.57
N PHE A 376 11.94 -0.64 18.83
CA PHE A 376 12.24 0.72 19.27
C PHE A 376 11.01 1.60 19.04
N ALA A 377 10.37 2.03 20.13
CA ALA A 377 9.16 2.83 20.04
C ALA A 377 9.47 4.27 19.63
N GLY A 378 8.84 4.81 18.59
CA GLY A 378 9.02 6.21 18.19
C GLY A 378 8.03 7.16 18.85
N GLN A 379 7.95 8.38 18.33
CA GLN A 379 7.12 9.44 18.90
C GLN A 379 6.36 10.23 17.83
N VAL A 380 5.19 10.73 18.21
CA VAL A 380 4.39 11.61 17.34
C VAL A 380 5.10 12.95 17.19
N ALA A 381 5.30 13.38 15.93
CA ALA A 381 5.90 14.66 15.56
C ALA A 381 7.35 14.91 16.05
N SER A 382 8.10 13.87 16.47
CA SER A 382 9.52 13.96 16.76
C SER A 382 10.22 12.61 16.51
N PRO A 383 11.39 12.57 15.83
CA PRO A 383 12.20 11.36 15.78
C PRO A 383 12.72 11.01 17.18
N THR A 384 13.03 9.74 17.41
CA THR A 384 13.53 9.22 18.70
C THR A 384 14.83 8.46 18.49
N THR A 385 15.87 8.86 19.23
CA THR A 385 17.18 8.20 19.21
C THR A 385 17.22 7.06 20.23
N TYR A 386 17.81 5.94 19.85
CA TYR A 386 18.19 4.82 20.71
C TYR A 386 19.63 4.40 20.40
N TRP A 387 20.21 3.50 21.18
CA TRP A 387 21.60 3.05 20.99
C TRP A 387 21.72 1.53 20.96
N ILE A 388 22.51 1.02 20.02
CA ILE A 388 22.79 -0.41 19.81
C ILE A 388 24.28 -0.67 20.07
N GLU A 389 24.55 -1.50 21.08
CA GLU A 389 25.90 -1.98 21.43
C GLU A 389 26.07 -3.43 20.96
N LEU A 390 27.24 -3.75 20.41
CA LEU A 390 27.63 -5.11 20.04
C LEU A 390 28.82 -5.55 20.90
N SER A 391 28.62 -6.62 21.67
CA SER A 391 29.67 -7.28 22.45
C SER A 391 30.14 -8.53 21.72
N VAL A 392 31.28 -8.42 21.04
CA VAL A 392 31.74 -9.38 20.02
C VAL A 392 32.77 -10.35 20.57
N THR A 393 32.66 -11.64 20.21
CA THR A 393 33.65 -12.69 20.51
C THR A 393 34.27 -13.21 19.22
N ASP A 394 35.56 -12.95 19.01
CA ASP A 394 36.34 -13.55 17.91
C ASP A 394 36.70 -15.02 18.20
N GLY A 395 37.21 -15.74 17.20
CA GLY A 395 37.62 -17.16 17.34
C GLY A 395 38.73 -17.42 18.36
N GLY A 396 39.44 -16.37 18.81
CA GLY A 396 40.44 -16.44 19.88
C GLY A 396 39.94 -16.02 21.26
N ALA A 397 38.72 -15.48 21.39
CA ALA A 397 38.21 -14.78 22.57
C ALA A 397 39.20 -13.72 23.10
N THR A 398 39.74 -12.90 22.19
CA THR A 398 40.74 -11.87 22.45
C THR A 398 40.12 -10.51 22.76
N GLY A 399 40.80 -9.71 23.57
CA GLY A 399 40.42 -8.30 23.82
C GLY A 399 40.67 -7.36 22.64
N SER A 400 41.05 -7.87 21.47
CA SER A 400 41.49 -7.09 20.30
C SER A 400 40.48 -7.21 19.15
N VAL A 401 39.21 -6.92 19.46
CA VAL A 401 38.10 -6.85 18.51
C VAL A 401 37.56 -5.43 18.51
N PHE A 402 37.41 -4.83 17.33
CA PHE A 402 37.03 -3.43 17.19
C PHE A 402 35.96 -3.26 16.10
N TRP A 403 34.92 -2.50 16.39
CA TRP A 403 33.97 -2.04 15.40
C TRP A 403 34.68 -1.01 14.51
N VAL A 404 34.61 -1.18 13.18
CA VAL A 404 35.10 -0.17 12.24
C VAL A 404 34.33 1.13 12.44
N VAL A 405 35.04 2.25 12.50
CA VAL A 405 34.47 3.60 12.51
C VAL A 405 35.07 4.43 11.37
N THR A 406 34.30 5.39 10.86
CA THR A 406 34.63 6.24 9.71
C THR A 406 34.29 7.70 9.96
N SER A 407 35.01 8.60 9.28
CA SER A 407 34.78 10.05 9.21
C SER A 407 34.29 10.51 7.84
N SER A 408 34.16 9.60 6.86
CA SER A 408 33.64 9.93 5.52
C SER A 408 32.12 10.11 5.49
N THR A 409 31.41 9.43 6.40
CA THR A 409 29.97 9.51 6.62
C THR A 409 29.66 9.49 8.12
N MET A 410 28.56 10.12 8.53
CA MET A 410 28.07 10.15 9.90
C MET A 410 26.55 10.30 9.89
N VAL A 411 25.86 9.46 10.64
CA VAL A 411 24.40 9.36 10.71
C VAL A 411 24.00 9.48 12.17
N GLY A 412 23.10 10.41 12.50
CA GLY A 412 22.75 10.66 13.90
C GLY A 412 23.91 11.27 14.70
N ASN A 413 24.43 10.50 15.67
CA ASN A 413 25.48 10.91 16.60
C ASN A 413 26.79 10.15 16.32
N PRO A 414 27.97 10.70 16.70
CA PRO A 414 29.21 9.93 16.63
C PRO A 414 29.16 8.69 17.55
N SER A 415 29.92 7.64 17.24
CA SER A 415 29.95 6.41 18.06
C SER A 415 30.25 6.70 19.53
N ALA A 416 29.42 6.17 20.43
CA ALA A 416 29.67 6.20 21.86
C ALA A 416 30.57 5.02 22.27
N GLN A 417 31.51 5.28 23.19
CA GLN A 417 32.29 4.24 23.86
C GLN A 417 32.15 4.35 25.37
N PHE A 418 32.04 3.20 26.03
CA PHE A 418 32.09 3.09 27.47
C PHE A 418 33.54 2.88 27.93
N ASP A 419 34.08 3.82 28.70
CA ASP A 419 35.28 3.63 29.53
C ASP A 419 34.98 4.13 30.94
N ALA A 420 34.48 3.22 31.78
CA ALA A 420 33.85 3.48 33.09
C ALA A 420 32.61 4.39 33.09
N ALA A 421 32.37 5.15 32.01
CA ALA A 421 31.14 5.86 31.67
C ALA A 421 31.02 5.97 30.14
N TRP A 422 29.80 6.17 29.64
CA TRP A 422 29.58 6.49 28.23
C TRP A 422 30.10 7.89 27.88
N GLY A 423 30.72 8.01 26.72
CA GLY A 423 31.13 9.28 26.12
C GLY A 423 31.49 9.13 24.65
N ILE A 424 31.65 10.26 23.97
CA ILE A 424 32.13 10.30 22.59
C ILE A 424 33.67 10.43 22.60
N PRO A 425 34.43 9.38 22.22
CA PRO A 425 35.89 9.44 22.23
C PRO A 425 36.47 10.30 21.10
N ASP A 426 35.80 10.35 19.95
CA ASP A 426 36.12 11.26 18.83
C ASP A 426 34.82 11.74 18.15
N PRO A 427 34.52 13.04 18.14
CA PRO A 427 33.28 13.58 17.56
C PRO A 427 33.28 13.64 16.02
N LEU A 428 34.32 13.13 15.36
CA LEU A 428 34.41 13.03 13.89
C LEU A 428 34.25 11.59 13.38
N MET A 429 34.07 10.61 14.25
CA MET A 429 34.05 9.19 13.90
C MET A 429 32.72 8.55 14.27
N ASP A 430 32.13 7.83 13.33
CA ASP A 430 30.86 7.12 13.48
C ASP A 430 30.99 5.67 12.98
N GLY A 431 30.17 4.75 13.49
CA GLY A 431 30.33 3.31 13.32
C GLY A 431 29.86 2.86 11.95
N VAL A 432 30.53 1.85 11.38
CA VAL A 432 30.11 1.26 10.11
C VAL A 432 29.11 0.13 10.36
N TYR A 433 27.84 0.37 9.97
CA TYR A 433 26.71 -0.50 10.26
C TYR A 433 25.60 -0.43 9.21
N ILE A 434 24.73 -1.43 9.22
CA ILE A 434 23.39 -1.40 8.63
C ILE A 434 22.43 -1.99 9.69
N TRP A 435 21.38 -1.24 10.03
CA TRP A 435 20.22 -1.72 10.78
C TRP A 435 19.11 -2.05 9.78
N GLU A 436 18.51 -3.23 9.87
CA GLU A 436 17.45 -3.67 8.94
C GLU A 436 16.23 -4.17 9.74
N GLY A 437 15.04 -3.80 9.29
CA GLY A 437 13.80 -4.12 10.00
C GLY A 437 12.54 -3.55 9.35
N GLU A 438 11.50 -3.36 10.15
CA GLU A 438 10.18 -2.89 9.72
C GLU A 438 9.80 -1.58 10.43
N CYS A 439 9.44 -0.53 9.68
CA CYS A 439 9.04 0.78 10.22
C CYS A 439 7.51 0.88 10.24
N ASN A 440 6.91 0.61 11.39
CA ASN A 440 5.48 0.50 11.61
C ASN A 440 4.87 1.85 12.04
N PRO A 441 4.01 2.53 11.26
CA PRO A 441 3.37 3.77 11.68
C PRO A 441 2.73 3.70 13.07
N LEU A 442 2.91 4.74 13.87
CA LEU A 442 2.30 4.90 15.19
C LEU A 442 0.78 4.97 15.06
N GLY A 443 0.16 3.80 15.08
CA GLY A 443 -1.27 3.65 15.17
C GLY A 443 -1.77 4.28 16.47
N VAL A 444 -2.77 5.16 16.36
CA VAL A 444 -3.69 5.28 17.49
C VAL A 444 -4.32 3.91 17.61
N SER A 445 -4.06 3.20 18.71
CA SER A 445 -4.73 1.93 18.97
C SER A 445 -6.23 2.20 19.05
N ASP A 446 -6.93 1.89 17.95
CA ASP A 446 -8.37 1.91 17.89
C ASP A 446 -8.86 0.84 18.84
N ASN A 447 -9.09 1.27 20.08
CA ASN A 447 -9.86 0.54 21.07
C ASN A 447 -11.33 0.60 20.63
N ALA A 448 -11.62 0.04 19.46
CA ALA A 448 -12.94 -0.02 18.88
C ALA A 448 -13.80 -0.94 19.76
N LEU A 449 -14.66 -0.33 20.58
CA LEU A 449 -15.67 -1.06 21.33
C LEU A 449 -16.56 -1.82 20.34
N ALA A 450 -16.54 -3.15 20.41
CA ALA A 450 -17.25 -4.00 19.45
C ALA A 450 -18.74 -3.65 19.40
N GLY A 451 -19.23 -3.31 18.20
CA GLY A 451 -20.61 -2.88 17.98
C GLY A 451 -20.93 -1.46 18.46
N PHE A 452 -19.92 -0.62 18.73
CA PHE A 452 -20.09 0.84 18.86
C PHE A 452 -19.92 1.54 17.50
N SER A 453 -20.80 2.50 17.21
CA SER A 453 -20.72 3.37 16.04
C SER A 453 -21.22 4.78 16.37
N TYR A 454 -20.73 5.78 15.62
CA TYR A 454 -21.05 7.19 15.81
C TYR A 454 -21.14 7.91 14.46
N TYR A 455 -22.13 8.78 14.28
CA TYR A 455 -22.37 9.50 13.02
C TYR A 455 -23.20 10.78 13.23
N PRO A 456 -23.10 11.79 12.33
CA PRO A 456 -22.13 11.91 11.25
C PRO A 456 -20.74 12.31 11.78
N ASN A 457 -19.69 12.01 11.02
CA ASN A 457 -18.33 12.48 11.28
C ASN A 457 -17.68 12.78 9.91
N PRO A 458 -17.47 14.04 9.50
CA PRO A 458 -17.61 15.27 10.29
C PRO A 458 -19.03 15.59 10.77
N VAL A 459 -19.13 16.22 11.94
CA VAL A 459 -20.38 16.63 12.60
C VAL A 459 -20.57 18.14 12.53
N THR A 460 -21.80 18.57 12.21
CA THR A 460 -22.20 19.99 12.32
C THR A 460 -22.71 20.30 13.73
N ASP A 461 -23.84 19.74 14.17
CA ASP A 461 -24.46 20.12 15.46
C ASP A 461 -24.75 18.97 16.41
N VAL A 462 -25.08 17.78 15.91
CA VAL A 462 -25.48 16.63 16.72
C VAL A 462 -24.77 15.37 16.25
N LEU A 463 -24.06 14.70 17.15
CA LEU A 463 -23.43 13.41 16.93
C LEU A 463 -24.29 12.31 17.56
N SER A 464 -24.85 11.44 16.71
CA SER A 464 -25.61 10.26 17.11
C SER A 464 -24.64 9.13 17.46
N LEU A 465 -24.86 8.45 18.58
CA LEU A 465 -24.08 7.31 19.04
C LEU A 465 -24.97 6.07 19.13
N LYS A 466 -24.41 4.89 18.84
CA LYS A 466 -25.08 3.60 18.94
C LYS A 466 -24.09 2.55 19.45
N ALA A 467 -24.57 1.63 20.28
CA ALA A 467 -23.75 0.60 20.90
C ALA A 467 -24.52 -0.72 21.06
N ALA A 468 -23.82 -1.86 21.04
CA ALA A 468 -24.37 -3.18 21.35
C ALA A 468 -24.69 -3.39 22.86
N SER A 469 -24.30 -2.46 23.72
CA SER A 469 -24.56 -2.45 25.16
C SER A 469 -24.70 -1.00 25.65
N ASN A 470 -25.06 -0.80 26.92
CA ASN A 470 -25.24 0.57 27.42
C ASN A 470 -23.93 1.37 27.35
N ILE A 471 -24.01 2.53 26.70
CA ILE A 471 -23.01 3.58 26.79
C ILE A 471 -23.12 4.15 28.21
N GLU A 472 -22.03 4.06 28.97
CA GLU A 472 -21.96 4.55 30.34
C GLU A 472 -21.69 6.06 30.33
N ALA A 473 -20.60 6.46 29.66
CA ALA A 473 -20.15 7.83 29.57
C ALA A 473 -19.48 8.14 28.22
N VAL A 474 -19.55 9.41 27.84
CA VAL A 474 -18.90 9.99 26.66
C VAL A 474 -18.18 11.26 27.10
N SER A 475 -16.87 11.33 26.87
CA SER A 475 -16.05 12.53 27.09
C SER A 475 -15.41 12.95 25.77
N ILE A 476 -15.44 14.24 25.45
CA ILE A 476 -14.81 14.80 24.25
C ILE A 476 -13.70 15.76 24.69
N TYR A 477 -12.54 15.62 24.06
CA TYR A 477 -11.32 16.36 24.34
C TYR A 477 -10.87 17.12 23.08
N ASN A 478 -10.34 18.33 23.24
CA ASN A 478 -9.60 18.98 22.16
C ASN A 478 -8.20 18.36 21.99
N LEU A 479 -7.48 18.74 20.93
CA LEU A 479 -6.13 18.22 20.66
C LEU A 479 -5.07 18.58 21.73
N LEU A 480 -5.38 19.51 22.64
CA LEU A 480 -4.52 19.84 23.80
C LEU A 480 -4.83 18.96 25.02
N GLY A 481 -5.69 17.96 24.89
CA GLY A 481 -6.08 17.05 25.97
C GLY A 481 -7.07 17.62 26.98
N GLN A 482 -7.64 18.81 26.74
CA GLN A 482 -8.65 19.42 27.62
C GLN A 482 -10.03 18.80 27.33
N GLU A 483 -10.70 18.29 28.35
CA GLU A 483 -12.10 17.85 28.27
C GLU A 483 -13.00 19.08 27.99
N VAL A 484 -13.68 19.08 26.84
CA VAL A 484 -14.58 20.16 26.40
C VAL A 484 -16.05 19.83 26.60
N LEU A 485 -16.40 18.54 26.67
CA LEU A 485 -17.75 18.06 26.92
C LEU A 485 -17.70 16.68 27.59
N ARG A 486 -18.63 16.44 28.53
CA ARG A 486 -18.82 15.14 29.17
C ARG A 486 -20.31 14.87 29.40
N THR A 487 -20.76 13.67 29.04
CA THR A 487 -22.15 13.22 29.15
C THR A 487 -22.20 11.81 29.73
N GLU A 488 -23.04 11.58 30.73
CA GLU A 488 -23.43 10.24 31.18
C GLU A 488 -24.70 9.83 30.41
N VAL A 489 -24.74 8.61 29.88
CA VAL A 489 -25.74 8.20 28.88
C VAL A 489 -26.72 7.15 29.42
N GLY A 490 -26.22 6.01 29.90
CA GLY A 490 -27.04 4.93 30.47
C GLY A 490 -27.93 4.18 29.47
N ALA A 491 -27.64 4.26 28.17
CA ALA A 491 -28.48 3.72 27.08
C ALA A 491 -27.64 3.20 25.91
N THR A 492 -28.23 2.36 25.05
CA THR A 492 -27.57 1.82 23.84
C THR A 492 -27.48 2.82 22.67
N THR A 493 -28.12 3.98 22.78
CA THR A 493 -28.12 5.05 21.78
C THR A 493 -28.18 6.42 22.45
N SER A 494 -27.53 7.44 21.89
CA SER A 494 -27.57 8.81 22.42
C SER A 494 -27.22 9.85 21.38
N ASP A 495 -27.86 11.02 21.46
CA ASP A 495 -27.51 12.19 20.66
C ASP A 495 -26.69 13.16 21.50
N ILE A 496 -25.47 13.49 21.07
CA ILE A 496 -24.57 14.43 21.72
C ILE A 496 -24.59 15.76 20.96
N ASN A 497 -25.03 16.83 21.61
CA ASN A 497 -25.08 18.16 21.01
C ASN A 497 -23.70 18.84 21.08
N LEU A 498 -23.16 19.17 19.92
CA LEU A 498 -21.83 19.74 19.70
C LEU A 498 -21.88 21.16 19.12
N SER A 499 -23.06 21.77 18.99
CA SER A 499 -23.22 23.15 18.50
C SER A 499 -22.49 24.20 19.36
N GLY A 500 -22.15 23.87 20.61
CA GLY A 500 -21.39 24.71 21.54
C GLY A 500 -19.86 24.59 21.47
N ILE A 501 -19.30 23.67 20.68
CA ILE A 501 -17.84 23.52 20.50
C ILE A 501 -17.40 24.08 19.13
N THR A 502 -16.18 24.61 19.06
CA THR A 502 -15.65 25.26 17.84
C THR A 502 -15.28 24.25 16.76
N THR A 503 -15.36 24.65 15.48
CA THR A 503 -14.78 23.92 14.34
C THR A 503 -13.37 23.43 14.62
N GLY A 504 -13.06 22.17 14.29
CA GLY A 504 -11.76 21.56 14.53
C GLY A 504 -11.82 20.04 14.79
N ALA A 505 -10.66 19.43 15.01
CA ALA A 505 -10.55 18.02 15.37
C ALA A 505 -10.59 17.82 16.89
N TYR A 506 -11.24 16.74 17.32
CA TYR A 506 -11.44 16.35 18.71
C TYR A 506 -11.23 14.84 18.88
N VAL A 507 -10.99 14.43 20.12
CA VAL A 507 -10.90 13.03 20.53
C VAL A 507 -12.07 12.72 21.46
N MET A 508 -12.90 11.75 21.09
CA MET A 508 -13.98 11.22 21.92
C MET A 508 -13.53 9.94 22.61
N LYS A 509 -13.69 9.88 23.94
CA LYS A 509 -13.62 8.64 24.71
C LYS A 509 -15.03 8.21 25.08
N VAL A 510 -15.35 6.95 24.82
CA VAL A 510 -16.65 6.34 25.11
C VAL A 510 -16.42 5.16 26.01
N THR A 511 -17.23 4.99 27.06
CA THR A 511 -17.18 3.80 27.93
C THR A 511 -18.43 2.96 27.78
N VAL A 512 -18.27 1.67 27.54
CA VAL A 512 -19.34 0.66 27.39
C VAL A 512 -18.92 -0.60 28.17
N ASN A 513 -19.75 -1.07 29.11
CA ASN A 513 -19.46 -2.21 29.98
C ASN A 513 -18.08 -2.10 30.69
N GLY A 514 -17.73 -0.92 31.19
CA GLY A 514 -16.46 -0.61 31.83
C GLY A 514 -15.22 -0.59 30.90
N GLN A 515 -15.36 -0.88 29.61
CA GLN A 515 -14.28 -0.75 28.61
C GLN A 515 -14.36 0.62 27.94
N THR A 516 -13.21 1.27 27.71
CA THR A 516 -13.15 2.60 27.09
C THR A 516 -12.56 2.53 25.68
N GLY A 517 -13.33 2.95 24.68
CA GLY A 517 -12.87 3.19 23.33
C GLY A 517 -12.54 4.65 23.07
N THR A 518 -11.69 4.91 22.08
CA THR A 518 -11.25 6.26 21.68
C THR A 518 -11.47 6.44 20.18
N TYR A 519 -12.00 7.59 19.78
CA TYR A 519 -12.48 7.87 18.44
C TYR A 519 -12.19 9.32 18.03
N LYS A 520 -11.87 9.58 16.76
CA LYS A 520 -11.61 10.94 16.25
C LYS A 520 -12.91 11.57 15.74
N ILE A 521 -13.21 12.79 16.19
CA ILE A 521 -14.32 13.60 15.67
C ILE A 521 -13.76 14.81 14.91
N LEU A 522 -14.36 15.14 13.77
CA LEU A 522 -14.19 16.40 13.06
C LEU A 522 -15.46 17.25 13.23
N LYS A 523 -15.36 18.41 13.88
CA LYS A 523 -16.44 19.40 13.98
C LYS A 523 -16.30 20.42 12.86
N ASN A 524 -17.37 20.62 12.08
CA ASN A 524 -17.45 21.67 11.05
C ASN A 524 -17.88 23.02 11.64
#